data_AF-A0A8T0P8Q2-F1
#
_entry.id   AF-A0A8T0P8Q2-F1
#
_cell.length_a   1.000
_cell.length_b   1.000
_cell.length_c   1.000
_cell.angle_alpha   90.00
_cell.angle_beta   90.00
_cell.angle_gamma   90.00
#
_symmetry.space_group_name_H-M   'P 1'
#
loop_
_entity.id
_entity.type
_entity.pdbx_description
1 polymer ?
#
loop_
_entity_poly.entity_id
_entity_poly.type
_entity_poly.pdbx_seq_one_letter_code
_entity_poly.pdbx_strand_id
1 'polypeptide(L)'
;MSSSRFYLSSMMGVLLLAAAGQVSAVPYILPVCKSIGGGSSFFDVQFCLEALGSDQRTFDADMTYRNFSVVAADLLTANATSTAAKIDALLREGGGGATARCLRSCQALYGGIVQRQPGCAAAIKELRDEEAISSLEKSASAAKECEAGFRRSSVASPVAAENGNAFKLAKIAVALIKGADGQ
;
A
#
# COMPACT_ATOMS: atom_id res chain seq x y z
N MET A 1 60.51 15.65 -52.39
CA MET A 1 59.87 16.95 -52.11
C MET A 1 58.36 16.72 -52.08
N SER A 2 57.64 17.31 -51.12
CA SER A 2 56.22 17.10 -50.75
C SER A 2 56.00 15.85 -49.87
N SER A 3 55.94 15.87 -48.53
CA SER A 3 55.23 16.67 -47.51
C SER A 3 53.98 15.96 -46.99
N SER A 4 54.08 15.46 -45.75
CA SER A 4 53.08 15.37 -44.65
C SER A 4 51.71 14.72 -44.93
N ARG A 5 51.08 13.97 -44.02
CA ARG A 5 50.72 14.34 -42.64
C ARG A 5 50.39 13.11 -41.80
N PHE A 6 50.86 13.16 -40.55
CA PHE A 6 50.35 12.45 -39.39
C PHE A 6 48.83 12.46 -39.32
N TYR A 7 48.20 11.32 -38.98
CA TYR A 7 47.02 11.34 -38.14
C TYR A 7 47.07 10.20 -37.12
N LEU A 8 47.36 10.59 -35.87
CA LEU A 8 47.06 9.84 -34.66
C LEU A 8 45.55 9.51 -34.68
N SER A 9 45.20 8.22 -34.64
CA SER A 9 43.85 7.81 -34.26
C SER A 9 43.81 7.77 -32.73
N SER A 10 43.53 8.93 -32.13
CA SER A 10 43.36 9.10 -30.69
C SER A 10 41.91 8.83 -30.29
N MET A 11 41.75 8.12 -29.16
CA MET A 11 40.53 7.79 -28.44
C MET A 11 39.47 8.90 -28.38
N MET A 12 38.18 8.53 -28.49
CA MET A 12 37.17 8.96 -27.52
C MET A 12 35.93 8.03 -27.59
N GLY A 13 35.90 6.99 -26.76
CA GLY A 13 34.65 6.29 -26.48
C GLY A 13 33.77 7.21 -25.65
N VAL A 14 32.67 7.70 -26.22
CA VAL A 14 31.67 8.48 -25.49
C VAL A 14 30.87 7.51 -24.62
N LEU A 15 31.31 7.33 -23.37
CA LEU A 15 30.50 6.71 -22.33
C LEU A 15 29.47 7.76 -21.88
N LEU A 16 28.26 7.68 -22.44
CA LEU A 16 27.10 8.42 -21.95
C LEU A 16 26.77 7.91 -20.53
N LEU A 17 27.30 8.56 -19.50
CA LEU A 17 26.75 8.46 -18.16
C LEU A 17 25.38 9.13 -18.17
N ALA A 18 24.32 8.34 -18.31
CA ALA A 18 23.00 8.76 -17.91
C ALA A 18 23.04 8.96 -16.38
N ALA A 19 23.20 10.21 -15.95
CA ALA A 19 22.94 10.58 -14.57
C ALA A 19 21.45 10.38 -14.33
N ALA A 20 21.09 9.22 -13.77
CA ALA A 20 19.79 9.06 -13.14
C ALA A 20 19.76 10.04 -11.97
N GLY A 21 19.14 11.21 -12.18
CA GLY A 21 18.81 12.12 -11.10
C GLY A 21 18.01 11.34 -10.08
N GLN A 22 18.59 11.12 -8.90
CA GLN A 22 17.84 10.65 -7.75
C GLN A 22 16.90 11.79 -7.37
N VAL A 23 15.70 11.81 -7.97
CA VAL A 23 14.59 12.58 -7.41
C VAL A 23 14.34 11.92 -6.06
N SER A 24 14.83 12.57 -5.00
CA SER A 24 14.47 12.20 -3.65
C SER A 24 12.95 12.21 -3.61
N ALA A 25 12.37 11.02 -3.53
CA ALA A 25 10.98 10.70 -3.25
C ALA A 25 10.42 11.34 -1.96
N VAL A 26 11.34 11.63 -1.04
CA VAL A 26 11.10 12.00 0.36
C VAL A 26 10.41 13.37 0.59
N PRO A 27 10.59 14.44 -0.23
CA PRO A 27 10.13 15.77 0.14
C PRO A 27 8.61 15.93 0.08
N TYR A 28 7.88 15.14 -0.72
CA TYR A 28 6.44 15.32 -0.92
C TYR A 28 5.55 14.44 -0.03
N ILE A 29 5.95 13.19 0.21
CA ILE A 29 5.17 12.25 1.04
C ILE A 29 5.26 12.64 2.52
N LEU A 30 6.40 13.19 2.96
CA LEU A 30 6.61 13.52 4.37
C LEU A 30 5.63 14.57 4.93
N PRO A 31 5.39 15.73 4.27
CA PRO A 31 4.36 16.65 4.71
C PRO A 31 2.96 16.02 4.79
N VAL A 32 2.59 15.19 3.81
CA VAL A 32 1.30 14.49 3.79
C VAL A 32 1.18 13.52 4.96
N CYS A 33 2.17 12.65 5.16
CA CYS A 33 2.18 11.69 6.26
C CYS A 33 2.24 12.35 7.64
N LYS A 34 2.92 13.50 7.78
CA LYS A 34 2.85 14.30 9.02
C LYS A 34 1.46 14.85 9.27
N SER A 35 0.78 15.34 8.22
CA SER A 35 -0.58 15.88 8.31
C SER A 35 -1.58 14.83 8.76
N ILE A 36 -1.61 13.67 8.11
CA ILE A 36 -2.60 12.61 8.42
C ILE A 36 -2.19 11.70 9.57
N GLY A 37 -0.88 11.57 9.84
CA GLY A 37 -0.32 10.64 10.83
C GLY A 37 0.05 11.28 12.17
N GLY A 38 0.30 12.60 12.21
CA GLY A 38 0.78 13.29 13.41
C GLY A 38 -0.17 13.27 14.62
N GLY A 39 -1.46 13.04 14.39
CA GLY A 39 -2.48 12.88 15.44
C GLY A 39 -3.31 11.59 15.32
N SER A 40 -2.92 10.66 14.45
CA SER A 40 -3.68 9.43 14.22
C SER A 40 -3.46 8.43 15.36
N SER A 41 -4.54 7.86 15.90
CA SER A 41 -4.47 6.74 16.85
C SER A 41 -4.34 5.38 16.16
N PHE A 42 -4.23 5.34 14.83
CA PHE A 42 -4.30 4.09 14.05
C PHE A 42 -2.97 3.70 13.40
N PHE A 43 -2.20 4.69 12.95
CA PHE A 43 -0.91 4.51 12.30
C PHE A 43 -0.04 5.73 12.63
N ASP A 44 1.27 5.56 12.61
CA ASP A 44 2.23 6.64 12.80
C ASP A 44 2.75 7.17 11.45
N VAL A 45 3.50 8.27 11.51
CA VAL A 45 4.11 8.90 10.33
C VAL A 45 5.04 7.91 9.62
N GLN A 46 5.76 7.06 10.36
CA GLN A 46 6.73 6.13 9.80
C GLN A 46 6.05 5.06 8.93
N PHE A 47 4.99 4.44 9.44
CA PHE A 47 4.21 3.46 8.69
C PHE A 47 3.58 4.08 7.44
N CYS A 48 3.10 5.33 7.53
CA CYS A 48 2.59 6.04 6.36
C CYS A 48 3.68 6.24 5.29
N LEU A 49 4.88 6.69 5.69
CA LEU A 49 6.01 6.88 4.78
C LEU A 49 6.44 5.58 4.11
N GLU A 50 6.56 4.50 4.89
CA GLU A 50 6.94 3.18 4.38
C GLU A 50 5.89 2.61 3.43
N ALA A 51 4.60 2.71 3.81
CA ALA A 51 3.50 2.22 3.00
C ALA A 51 3.41 2.96 1.66
N LEU A 52 3.26 4.29 1.69
CA LEU A 52 3.12 5.08 0.47
C LEU A 52 4.40 5.05 -0.36
N GLY A 53 5.56 5.18 0.27
CA GLY A 53 6.86 5.15 -0.41
C GLY A 53 7.24 3.80 -1.01
N SER A 54 6.44 2.74 -0.79
CA SER A 54 6.61 1.46 -1.49
C SER A 54 6.09 1.47 -2.93
N ASP A 55 5.29 2.48 -3.31
CA ASP A 55 4.69 2.62 -4.64
C ASP A 55 5.30 3.81 -5.39
N GLN A 56 5.90 3.57 -6.56
CA GLN A 56 6.59 4.59 -7.34
C GLN A 56 5.70 5.75 -7.79
N ARG A 57 4.37 5.55 -7.88
CA ARG A 57 3.42 6.62 -8.23
C ARG A 57 3.46 7.77 -7.23
N THR A 58 3.83 7.49 -5.98
CA THR A 58 3.88 8.48 -4.89
C THR A 58 5.00 9.50 -5.01
N PHE A 59 5.90 9.32 -5.98
CA PHE A 59 7.02 10.23 -6.25
C PHE A 59 6.73 11.25 -7.34
N ASP A 60 5.54 11.17 -7.95
CA ASP A 60 5.07 12.19 -8.88
C ASP A 60 4.78 13.51 -8.13
N ALA A 61 5.25 14.62 -8.69
CA ALA A 61 5.09 15.95 -8.11
C ALA A 61 3.62 16.42 -8.12
N ASP A 62 2.79 15.84 -9.00
CA ASP A 62 1.37 16.19 -9.14
C ASP A 62 0.47 15.37 -8.20
N MET A 63 1.04 14.60 -7.26
CA MET A 63 0.28 13.80 -6.30
C MET A 63 -0.56 14.67 -5.35
N THR A 64 -1.87 14.52 -5.44
CA THR A 64 -2.82 15.07 -4.46
C THR A 64 -3.11 14.08 -3.34
N TYR A 65 -3.72 14.55 -2.24
CA TYR A 65 -4.27 13.68 -1.19
C TYR A 65 -5.17 12.58 -1.76
N ARG A 66 -5.96 12.90 -2.78
CA ARG A 66 -6.84 11.94 -3.45
C ARG A 66 -6.05 10.89 -4.22
N ASN A 67 -5.01 11.27 -4.96
CA ASN A 67 -4.13 10.32 -5.64
C ASN A 67 -3.40 9.42 -4.63
N PHE A 68 -2.93 9.97 -3.51
CA PHE A 68 -2.35 9.16 -2.42
C PHE A 68 -3.39 8.18 -1.85
N SER A 69 -4.65 8.59 -1.72
CA SER A 69 -5.71 7.69 -1.23
C SER A 69 -5.95 6.51 -2.17
N VAL A 70 -5.96 6.75 -3.49
CA VAL A 70 -6.03 5.67 -4.49
C VAL A 70 -4.85 4.71 -4.32
N VAL A 71 -3.62 5.22 -4.15
CA VAL A 71 -2.45 4.37 -3.92
C VAL A 71 -2.59 3.54 -2.64
N ALA A 72 -3.04 4.14 -1.54
CA ALA A 72 -3.27 3.42 -0.29
C ALA A 72 -4.35 2.31 -0.42
N ALA A 73 -5.42 2.57 -1.19
CA ALA A 73 -6.44 1.57 -1.50
C ALA A 73 -5.90 0.43 -2.37
N ASP A 74 -5.04 0.73 -3.36
CA ASP A 74 -4.38 -0.29 -4.17
C ASP A 74 -3.42 -1.15 -3.34
N LEU A 75 -2.65 -0.54 -2.43
CA LEU A 75 -1.78 -1.26 -1.49
C LEU A 75 -2.59 -2.16 -0.55
N LEU A 76 -3.75 -1.69 -0.06
CA LEU A 76 -4.70 -2.51 0.69
C LEU A 76 -5.20 -3.70 -0.15
N THR A 77 -5.50 -3.48 -1.42
CA THR A 77 -5.94 -4.53 -2.36
C THR A 77 -4.86 -5.58 -2.56
N ALA A 78 -3.61 -5.15 -2.78
CA ALA A 78 -2.47 -6.03 -2.94
C ALA A 78 -2.22 -6.86 -1.67
N ASN A 79 -2.20 -6.21 -0.50
CA ASN A 79 -2.07 -6.89 0.79
C ASN A 79 -3.22 -7.86 1.05
N ALA A 80 -4.47 -7.49 0.75
CA ALA A 80 -5.62 -8.35 0.95
C ALA A 80 -5.57 -9.59 0.04
N THR A 81 -5.21 -9.40 -1.23
CA THR A 81 -5.05 -10.47 -2.21
C THR A 81 -3.94 -11.44 -1.80
N SER A 82 -2.77 -10.92 -1.41
CA SER A 82 -1.66 -11.77 -0.96
C SER A 82 -2.00 -12.53 0.32
N THR A 83 -2.74 -11.90 1.23
CA THR A 83 -3.15 -12.52 2.49
C THR A 83 -4.17 -13.63 2.27
N ALA A 84 -5.15 -13.41 1.38
CA ALA A 84 -6.10 -14.45 0.98
C ALA A 84 -5.36 -15.67 0.38
N ALA A 85 -4.38 -15.45 -0.49
CA ALA A 85 -3.55 -16.52 -1.04
C ALA A 85 -2.73 -17.25 0.03
N LYS A 86 -2.14 -16.51 0.98
CA LYS A 86 -1.42 -17.10 2.13
C LYS A 86 -2.34 -17.94 3.01
N ILE A 87 -3.56 -17.48 3.27
CA ILE A 87 -4.56 -18.24 4.03
C ILE A 87 -4.93 -19.54 3.30
N ASP A 88 -5.14 -19.50 1.98
CA ASP A 88 -5.43 -20.69 1.18
C ASP A 88 -4.27 -21.71 1.23
N ALA A 89 -3.02 -21.24 1.18
CA ALA A 89 -1.85 -22.10 1.35
C ALA A 89 -1.81 -22.76 2.74
N LEU A 90 -2.01 -21.99 3.81
CA LEU A 90 -2.06 -22.50 5.18
C LEU A 90 -3.19 -23.52 5.38
N LEU A 91 -4.34 -23.32 4.73
CA LEU A 91 -5.47 -24.25 4.78
C LEU A 91 -5.20 -25.55 4.01
N ARG A 92 -4.36 -25.53 2.97
CA ARG A 92 -3.92 -26.73 2.23
C ARG A 92 -2.86 -27.52 2.99
N GLU A 93 -1.97 -26.84 3.69
CA GLU A 93 -0.86 -27.45 4.44
C GLU A 93 -1.33 -28.07 5.77
N GLY A 94 -2.44 -27.60 6.33
CA GLY A 94 -2.90 -27.94 7.68
C GLY A 94 -4.10 -28.91 7.77
N GLY A 95 -4.18 -29.60 8.90
CA GLY A 95 -5.36 -30.32 9.37
C GLY A 95 -6.39 -29.41 10.07
N GLY A 96 -7.44 -30.01 10.64
CA GLY A 96 -8.56 -29.29 11.30
C GLY A 96 -8.20 -28.55 12.61
N GLY A 97 -9.23 -28.13 13.35
CA GLY A 97 -9.06 -27.46 14.65
C GLY A 97 -9.31 -25.95 14.61
N ALA A 98 -8.97 -25.27 15.71
CA ALA A 98 -9.26 -23.86 15.92
C ALA A 98 -8.58 -22.95 14.89
N THR A 99 -7.28 -23.15 14.63
CA THR A 99 -6.53 -22.37 13.63
C THR A 99 -7.16 -22.47 12.23
N ALA A 100 -7.48 -23.68 11.75
CA ALA A 100 -8.12 -23.87 10.45
C ALA A 100 -9.52 -23.23 10.39
N ARG A 101 -10.30 -23.26 11.48
CA ARG A 101 -11.59 -22.56 11.56
C ARG A 101 -11.41 -21.04 11.46
N CYS A 102 -10.46 -20.48 12.19
CA CYS A 102 -10.13 -19.06 12.12
C CYS A 102 -9.67 -18.66 10.72
N LEU A 103 -8.79 -19.45 10.10
CA LEU A 103 -8.32 -19.22 8.73
C LEU A 103 -9.48 -19.19 7.72
N ARG A 104 -10.44 -20.13 7.78
CA ARG A 104 -11.62 -20.10 6.89
C ARG A 104 -12.47 -18.84 7.09
N SER A 105 -12.66 -18.41 8.35
CA SER A 105 -13.38 -17.17 8.64
C SER A 105 -12.63 -15.95 8.10
N CYS A 106 -11.31 -15.90 8.27
CA CYS A 106 -10.46 -14.87 7.68
C CYS A 106 -10.52 -14.87 6.16
N GLN A 107 -10.58 -16.05 5.52
CA GLN A 107 -10.66 -16.14 4.06
C GLN A 107 -11.92 -15.47 3.52
N ALA A 108 -13.07 -15.68 4.17
CA ALA A 108 -14.30 -14.99 3.81
C ALA A 108 -14.19 -13.47 3.99
N LEU A 109 -13.58 -13.01 5.08
CA LEU A 109 -13.35 -11.59 5.36
C LEU A 109 -12.44 -10.93 4.33
N TYR A 110 -11.32 -11.56 3.98
CA TYR A 110 -10.39 -11.06 2.96
C TYR A 110 -10.96 -11.13 1.54
N GLY A 111 -11.72 -12.18 1.20
CA GLY A 111 -12.49 -12.22 -0.04
C GLY A 111 -13.46 -11.03 -0.15
N GLY A 112 -14.12 -10.68 0.95
CA GLY A 112 -14.97 -9.49 1.02
C GLY A 112 -14.20 -8.17 0.87
N ILE A 113 -12.97 -8.06 1.38
CA ILE A 113 -12.09 -6.90 1.13
C ILE A 113 -11.80 -6.80 -0.36
N VAL A 114 -11.27 -7.87 -0.97
CA VAL A 114 -10.88 -7.89 -2.39
C VAL A 114 -12.05 -7.52 -3.30
N GLN A 115 -13.25 -8.07 -3.05
CA GLN A 115 -14.45 -7.78 -3.85
C GLN A 115 -14.86 -6.30 -3.82
N ARG A 116 -14.60 -5.58 -2.72
CA ARG A 116 -14.97 -4.15 -2.59
C ARG A 116 -14.02 -3.20 -3.31
N GLN A 117 -12.79 -3.62 -3.59
CA GLN A 117 -11.72 -2.70 -3.97
C GLN A 117 -11.94 -1.97 -5.30
N PRO A 118 -12.42 -2.63 -6.38
CA PRO A 118 -12.69 -1.91 -7.63
C PRO A 118 -13.69 -0.76 -7.45
N GLY A 119 -14.76 -1.00 -6.69
CA GLY A 119 -15.76 0.03 -6.37
C GLY A 119 -15.20 1.12 -5.45
N CYS A 120 -14.36 0.76 -4.48
CA CYS A 120 -13.69 1.72 -3.60
C CYS A 120 -12.79 2.69 -4.37
N ALA A 121 -11.92 2.17 -5.24
CA ALA A 121 -11.01 3.00 -6.03
C ALA A 121 -11.78 3.91 -7.01
N ALA A 122 -12.87 3.42 -7.59
CA ALA A 122 -13.77 4.23 -8.42
C ALA A 122 -14.43 5.35 -7.60
N ALA A 123 -14.99 5.04 -6.43
CA ALA A 123 -15.61 6.03 -5.55
C ALA A 123 -14.63 7.14 -5.13
N ILE A 124 -13.37 6.81 -4.83
CA ILE A 124 -12.33 7.81 -4.55
C ILE A 124 -12.09 8.71 -5.77
N LYS A 125 -11.98 8.14 -6.98
CA LYS A 125 -11.74 8.93 -8.20
C LYS A 125 -12.94 9.82 -8.58
N GLU A 126 -14.14 9.36 -8.28
CA GLU A 126 -15.41 9.99 -8.66
C GLU A 126 -16.00 10.87 -7.54
N LEU A 127 -15.20 11.23 -6.52
CA LEU A 127 -15.57 12.12 -5.41
C LEU A 127 -16.76 11.63 -4.58
N ARG A 128 -16.99 10.32 -4.51
CA ARG A 128 -18.01 9.70 -3.65
C ARG A 128 -17.40 9.30 -2.31
N ASP A 129 -17.00 10.31 -1.54
CA ASP A 129 -16.17 10.11 -0.36
C ASP A 129 -16.84 9.30 0.75
N GLU A 130 -18.14 9.50 0.99
CA GLU A 130 -18.89 8.69 1.96
C GLU A 130 -18.92 7.19 1.58
N GLU A 131 -19.06 6.89 0.28
CA GLU A 131 -19.04 5.52 -0.22
C GLU A 131 -17.64 4.90 -0.06
N ALA A 132 -16.60 5.64 -0.46
CA ALA A 132 -15.22 5.22 -0.33
C ALA A 132 -14.83 4.98 1.13
N ILE A 133 -15.12 5.93 2.03
CA ILE A 133 -14.85 5.83 3.47
C ILE A 133 -15.59 4.63 4.07
N SER A 134 -16.89 4.46 3.74
CA SER A 134 -17.66 3.30 4.20
C SER A 134 -17.03 1.97 3.77
N SER A 135 -16.56 1.88 2.53
CA SER A 135 -15.88 0.70 2.00
C SER A 135 -14.55 0.41 2.70
N LEU A 136 -13.74 1.44 2.93
CA LEU A 136 -12.44 1.34 3.62
C LEU A 136 -12.61 0.96 5.09
N GLU A 137 -13.57 1.57 5.81
CA GLU A 137 -13.85 1.25 7.22
C GLU A 137 -14.39 -0.18 7.40
N LYS A 138 -15.21 -0.67 6.45
CA LYS A 138 -15.60 -2.09 6.40
C LYS A 138 -14.39 -3.00 6.19
N SER A 139 -13.44 -2.59 5.36
CA SER A 139 -12.22 -3.35 5.11
C SER A 139 -11.29 -3.37 6.33
N ALA A 140 -11.13 -2.24 7.00
CA ALA A 140 -10.42 -2.14 8.28
C ALA A 140 -11.05 -3.03 9.36
N SER A 141 -12.39 -3.02 9.44
CA SER A 141 -13.15 -3.84 10.39
C SER A 141 -12.98 -5.33 10.13
N ALA A 142 -13.02 -5.75 8.86
CA ALA A 142 -12.80 -7.14 8.46
C ALA A 142 -11.40 -7.65 8.85
N ALA A 143 -10.35 -6.84 8.67
CA ALA A 143 -9.00 -7.20 9.09
C ALA A 143 -8.90 -7.36 10.63
N LYS A 144 -9.52 -6.45 11.40
CA LYS A 144 -9.59 -6.57 12.87
C LYS A 144 -10.39 -7.78 13.33
N GLU A 145 -11.47 -8.10 12.63
CA GLU A 145 -12.32 -9.24 12.95
C GLU A 145 -11.61 -10.57 12.72
N CYS A 146 -10.84 -10.68 11.63
CA CYS A 146 -9.96 -11.82 11.39
C CYS A 146 -9.00 -12.02 12.57
N GLU A 147 -8.27 -10.97 12.95
CA GLU A 147 -7.32 -11.03 14.08
C GLU A 147 -8.00 -11.36 15.42
N ALA A 148 -9.18 -10.78 15.66
CA ALA A 148 -9.96 -11.07 16.86
C ALA A 148 -10.46 -12.53 16.89
N GLY A 149 -10.69 -13.16 15.74
CA GLY A 149 -11.06 -14.57 15.63
C GLY A 149 -9.99 -15.51 16.19
N PHE A 150 -8.71 -15.25 15.87
CA PHE A 150 -7.58 -16.00 16.44
C PHE A 150 -7.46 -15.78 17.95
N ARG A 151 -7.54 -14.53 18.40
CA ARG A 151 -7.47 -14.18 19.83
C ARG A 151 -8.58 -14.84 20.65
N ARG A 152 -9.83 -14.79 20.19
CA ARG A 152 -10.99 -15.44 20.86
C ARG A 152 -10.82 -16.95 20.94
N SER A 153 -10.13 -17.54 19.98
CA SER A 153 -9.85 -18.98 19.92
C SER A 153 -8.55 -19.36 20.64
N SER A 154 -7.87 -18.40 21.30
CA SER A 154 -6.61 -18.59 22.01
C SER A 154 -5.51 -19.26 21.17
N VAL A 155 -5.48 -18.94 19.87
CA VAL A 155 -4.46 -19.43 18.93
C VAL A 155 -3.67 -18.26 18.35
N ALA A 156 -2.39 -18.48 18.07
CA ALA A 156 -1.57 -17.49 17.39
C ALA A 156 -2.07 -17.27 15.95
N SER A 157 -2.15 -16.01 15.54
CA SER A 157 -2.54 -15.62 14.19
C SER A 157 -1.33 -15.73 13.24
N PRO A 158 -1.35 -16.63 12.25
CA PRO A 158 -0.26 -16.75 11.27
C PRO A 158 -0.25 -15.59 10.25
N VAL A 159 -1.25 -14.72 10.31
CA VAL A 159 -1.45 -13.56 9.42
C VAL A 159 -1.60 -12.24 10.20
N ALA A 160 -1.05 -12.18 11.41
CA ALA A 160 -1.21 -11.02 12.30
C ALA A 160 -0.63 -9.72 11.72
N ALA A 161 0.55 -9.82 11.09
CA ALA A 161 1.20 -8.67 10.47
C ALA A 161 0.36 -8.15 9.29
N GLU A 162 -0.17 -9.05 8.48
CA GLU A 162 -1.03 -8.72 7.35
C GLU A 162 -2.33 -8.07 7.79
N ASN A 163 -2.99 -8.59 8.84
CA ASN A 163 -4.17 -7.97 9.45
C ASN A 163 -3.88 -6.54 9.93
N GLY A 164 -2.72 -6.33 10.56
CA GLY A 164 -2.28 -5.01 10.99
C GLY A 164 -2.07 -4.06 9.82
N ASN A 165 -1.42 -4.54 8.75
CA ASN A 165 -1.15 -3.75 7.55
C ASN A 165 -2.45 -3.39 6.82
N ALA A 166 -3.36 -4.34 6.60
CA ALA A 166 -4.66 -4.09 5.98
C ALA A 166 -5.46 -3.03 6.76
N PHE A 167 -5.50 -3.15 8.09
CA PHE A 167 -6.15 -2.15 8.93
C PHE A 167 -5.54 -0.75 8.75
N LYS A 168 -4.22 -0.63 8.86
CA LYS A 168 -3.53 0.67 8.78
C LYS A 168 -3.61 1.29 7.38
N LEU A 169 -3.48 0.49 6.32
CA LEU A 169 -3.63 0.95 4.93
C LEU A 169 -5.03 1.51 4.67
N ALA A 170 -6.08 0.82 5.14
CA ALA A 170 -7.44 1.33 5.07
C ALA A 170 -7.59 2.67 5.81
N LYS A 171 -6.99 2.81 7.00
CA LYS A 171 -7.03 4.04 7.78
C LYS A 171 -6.25 5.19 7.14
N ILE A 172 -5.11 4.91 6.49
CA ILE A 172 -4.38 5.90 5.69
C ILE A 172 -5.26 6.42 4.57
N ALA A 173 -5.90 5.52 3.79
CA ALA A 173 -6.78 5.92 2.70
C ALA A 173 -7.94 6.81 3.18
N VAL A 174 -8.59 6.46 4.31
CA VAL A 174 -9.65 7.29 4.92
C VAL A 174 -9.14 8.66 5.34
N ALA A 175 -7.97 8.72 5.99
CA ALA A 175 -7.40 9.98 6.44
C ALA A 175 -7.01 10.89 5.27
N LEU A 176 -6.55 10.30 4.16
CA LEU A 176 -6.24 11.02 2.92
C LEU A 176 -7.48 11.58 2.24
N ILE A 177 -8.59 10.83 2.20
CA ILE A 177 -9.88 11.35 1.68
C ILE A 177 -10.31 12.57 2.49
N LYS A 178 -10.34 12.46 3.82
CA LYS A 178 -10.73 13.55 4.71
C LYS A 178 -9.78 14.76 4.64
N GLY A 179 -8.48 14.50 4.39
CA GLY A 179 -7.50 15.54 4.18
C GLY A 179 -7.70 16.30 2.86
N ALA A 180 -8.26 15.65 1.84
CA ALA A 180 -8.59 16.29 0.57
C ALA A 180 -9.77 17.27 0.68
N ASP A 181 -10.72 17.04 1.60
CA ASP A 181 -11.88 17.94 1.81
C ASP A 181 -11.50 19.28 2.48
N GLY A 182 -10.32 19.34 3.09
CA GLY A 182 -9.80 20.54 3.75
C GLY A 182 -8.89 21.41 2.86
N GLN A 183 -8.71 21.05 1.59
CA GLN A 183 -7.91 21.77 0.59
C GLN A 183 -8.79 22.38 -0.49
#